data_AF-A0A967IZ00-F1
#
_entry.id   AF-A0A967IZ00-F1
#
_cell.length_a   1.000
_cell.length_b   1.000
_cell.length_c   1.000
_cell.angle_alpha   90.00
_cell.angle_beta   90.00
_cell.angle_gamma   90.00
#
_symmetry.space_group_name_H-M   'P 1'
#
loop_
_entity.id
_entity.type
_entity.pdbx_description
1 polymer ?
#
loop_
_entity_poly.entity_id
_entity_poly.type
_entity_poly.pdbx_seq_one_letter_code
_entity_poly.pdbx_strand_id
1 'polypeptide(L)' 'MSLKEHHRKLERLYHNAPTNVYYEPRLSVLEGRAQIRMPIKPDFFHAAAAVH' A
#
# COMPACT_ATOMS: atom_id res chain seq x y z
N MET A 1 -9.16 21.23 9.26
CA MET A 1 -8.23 20.19 8.75
C MET A 1 -8.15 20.36 7.24
N SER A 2 -6.96 20.47 6.68
CA SER A 2 -6.77 20.63 5.23
C SER A 2 -6.93 19.30 4.49
N LEU A 3 -7.16 19.36 3.17
CA LEU A 3 -7.19 18.18 2.30
C LEU A 3 -5.87 17.38 2.38
N LYS A 4 -4.74 18.09 2.42
CA LYS A 4 -3.40 17.50 2.57
C LYS A 4 -3.26 16.73 3.88
N GLU A 5 -3.77 17.27 4.98
CA GLU A 5 -3.79 16.57 6.28
C GLU A 5 -4.69 15.34 6.25
N HIS A 6 -5.84 15.41 5.56
CA HIS A 6 -6.74 14.28 5.37
C HIS A 6 -6.07 13.14 4.62
N HIS A 7 -5.44 13.43 3.48
CA HIS A 7 -4.71 12.44 2.70
C HIS A 7 -3.57 11.80 3.49
N ARG A 8 -2.78 12.59 4.24
CA ARG A 8 -1.73 12.07 5.12
C ARG A 8 -2.26 11.14 6.21
N LYS A 9 -3.45 11.39 6.75
CA LYS A 9 -4.08 10.50 7.73
C LYS A 9 -4.53 9.19 7.10
N LEU A 10 -5.06 9.20 5.87
CA LEU A 10 -5.41 7.99 5.13
C LEU A 10 -4.17 7.15 4.79
N GLU A 11 -3.09 7.81 4.35
CA GLU A 11 -1.80 7.14 4.12
C GLU A 11 -1.30 6.45 5.39
N ARG A 12 -1.31 7.16 6.53
CA ARG A 12 -0.92 6.58 7.83
C ARG A 12 -1.83 5.43 8.26
N LEU A 13 -3.14 5.57 8.07
CA LEU A 13 -4.10 4.52 8.40
C LEU A 13 -3.75 3.22 7.67
N TYR A 14 -3.53 3.30 6.36
CA TYR A 14 -3.12 2.14 5.57
C TYR A 14 -1.79 1.58 6.07
N HIS A 15 -0.75 2.41 6.20
CA HIS A 15 0.58 1.97 6.61
C HIS A 15 0.67 1.34 8.00
N ASN A 16 -0.26 1.66 8.90
CA ASN A 16 -0.33 1.06 10.23
C ASN A 16 -0.93 -0.36 10.24
N ALA A 17 -1.46 -0.87 9.12
CA ALA A 17 -1.96 -2.24 9.06
C ALA A 17 -0.81 -3.24 9.28
N PRO A 18 -0.92 -4.20 10.22
CA PRO A 18 0.17 -5.13 10.55
C PRO A 18 0.68 -5.95 9.35
N THR A 19 -0.20 -6.26 8.40
CA THR A 19 0.15 -6.98 7.17
C THR A 19 1.17 -6.23 6.30
N ASN A 20 1.24 -4.90 6.42
CA ASN A 20 2.19 -4.10 5.65
C ASN A 20 3.64 -4.28 6.09
N VAL A 21 3.89 -4.95 7.23
CA VAL A 21 5.23 -5.42 7.61
C VAL A 21 5.74 -6.46 6.59
N TYR A 22 4.85 -7.28 6.03
CA TYR A 22 5.21 -8.31 5.06
C TYR A 22 5.24 -7.77 3.62
N TYR A 23 4.16 -7.07 3.24
CA TYR A 23 3.96 -6.58 1.88
C TYR A 23 4.79 -5.33 1.54
N GLU A 24 5.16 -4.53 2.55
CA GLU A 24 5.92 -3.27 2.40
C GLU A 24 5.41 -2.33 1.28
N PRO A 25 4.09 -2.08 1.17
CA PRO A 25 3.55 -1.24 0.12
C PRO A 25 3.84 0.25 0.36
N ARG A 26 3.78 1.04 -0.71
CA ARG A 26 3.76 2.51 -0.68
C ARG A 26 2.43 3.01 -1.21
N LEU A 27 1.66 3.71 -0.39
CA LEU A 27 0.41 4.36 -0.77
C LEU A 27 0.64 5.85 -1.02
N SER A 28 -0.04 6.41 -2.03
CA SER A 28 -0.17 7.85 -2.23
C SER A 28 -1.65 8.20 -2.44
N VAL A 29 -2.17 9.18 -1.69
CA VAL A 29 -3.57 9.62 -1.79
C VAL A 29 -3.65 11.01 -2.40
N LEU A 30 -4.50 11.12 -3.43
CA LEU A 30 -4.79 12.30 -4.22
C LEU A 30 -6.31 12.53 -4.19
N GLU A 31 -6.75 13.67 -4.69
CA GLU A 31 -8.18 13.94 -4.84
C GLU A 31 -8.82 12.93 -5.80
N GLY A 32 -9.80 12.17 -5.32
CA GLY A 32 -10.51 11.14 -6.09
C GLY A 32 -9.65 9.93 -6.49
N ARG A 33 -8.41 9.79 -5.99
CA ARG A 33 -7.51 8.70 -6.40
C ARG A 33 -6.58 8.25 -5.28
N ALA A 34 -6.37 6.94 -5.21
CA ALA A 34 -5.31 6.32 -4.42
C ALA A 34 -4.42 5.47 -5.34
N GLN A 35 -3.12 5.44 -5.07
CA GLN A 35 -2.18 4.58 -5.80
C GLN A 35 -1.32 3.80 -4.80
N ILE A 36 -1.33 2.47 -4.94
CA ILE A 36 -0.49 1.56 -4.16
C ILE A 36 0.58 0.98 -5.09
N ARG A 37 1.83 0.96 -4.62
CA ARG A 37 2.94 0.24 -5.25
C ARG A 37 3.53 -0.73 -4.26
N MET A 38 3.82 -1.94 -4.69
CA MET A 38 4.37 -3.00 -3.84
C MET A 38 5.56 -3.66 -4.54
N PRO A 39 6.69 -3.88 -3.86
CA PRO A 39 7.77 -4.68 -4.42
C PRO A 39 7.32 -6.14 -4.56
N ILE A 40 7.54 -6.76 -5.71
CA ILE A 40 7.27 -8.18 -5.89
C ILE A 40 8.42 -9.00 -5.32
N LYS A 41 8.08 -10.02 -4.51
CA LYS A 41 9.03 -10.95 -3.88
C LYS A 41 8.65 -12.40 -4.25
N PRO A 42 9.60 -13.34 -4.31
CA PRO A 42 9.29 -14.75 -4.59
C PRO A 42 8.25 -15.36 -3.65
N ASP A 43 8.18 -14.91 -2.40
CA ASP A 43 7.20 -15.36 -1.41
C ASP A 43 5.74 -15.11 -1.84
N PHE A 44 5.51 -14.25 -2.83
CA PHE A 44 4.18 -13.94 -3.35
C PHE A 44 3.78 -14.87 -4.51
N PHE A 45 4.67 -15.78 -4.93
CA PHE A 45 4.43 -16.59 -6.11
C PHE A 45 3.60 -17.83 -5.80
N HIS A 46 2.62 -18.11 -6.65
CA HIS A 46 2.00 -19.42 -6.71
C HIS A 46 2.88 -20.41 -7.49
N ALA A 47 2.46 -21.68 -7.60
CA ALA A 47 3.25 -22.76 -8.19
C ALA A 47 3.63 -22.58 -9.68
N ALA A 48 3.02 -21.61 -10.39
CA ALA A 48 3.38 -21.29 -11.78
C ALA A 48 4.34 -20.08 -11.89
N ALA A 49 5.01 -19.73 -10.78
CA ALA A 49 6.03 -18.69 -10.72
C ALA A 49 5.55 -17.27 -11.10
N ALA A 50 4.30 -16.96 -10.79
CA ALA A 50 3.73 -15.62 -10.89
C ALA A 50 3.05 -15.22 -9.56
N VAL A 51 2.85 -13.93 -9.37
CA VAL A 51 2.11 -13.40 -8.20
C VAL A 51 0.71 -14.01 -8.17
N HIS A 52 0.28 -14.49 -7.00
CA HIS A 52 -1.08 -14.99 -6.77
C HIS A 52 -2.14 -13.89 -6.95
#